data_AF-A0A419EF58-F1
#
_entry.id   AF-A0A419EF58-F1
#
_cell.length_a   1.000
_cell.length_b   1.000
_cell.length_c   1.000
_cell.angle_alpha   90.00
_cell.angle_beta   90.00
_cell.angle_gamma   90.00
#
_symmetry.space_group_name_H-M   'P 1'
#
loop_
_entity.id
_entity.type
_entity.pdbx_description
1 polymer ?
#
loop_
_entity_poly.entity_id
_entity_poly.type
_entity_poly.pdbx_seq_one_letter_code
_entity_poly.pdbx_strand_id
1 'polypeptide(L)'
;MKHATKLFTLLVLLMLVFLPTASARAMGPFDGGPVIFGGSYTLESGNTLSGDLVVFGGKVTIEEDATVKGSIVIFGGNITLDGTMTQDLVLIGAAGSMGEKAVIEGDLVMVGGSMSRAEGARIEGEIRDETTIEIPAPTIPEVPQIPEVPPVPEVTQPDISINPLGSAFGVLGQAVLIAALAMLLSLFMRPQMERVADTLVRQPLVAGGVGLLTVFVSPLVALFMVVTIILILAVPFLALGLFLAWLFGLIAIGFEVGERFTRSIGQDWSPTLTAGFGTFLLVLIAEGVGLVPCVGWTVPFLLGATSVGAVVLTILDSRKRPIVAAPASSLDEPLPPAS
;
A
#
# COMPACT_ATOMS: atom_id res chain seq x y z
N MET A 1 32.22 -12.99 -16.61
CA MET A 1 31.01 -13.43 -15.88
C MET A 1 30.14 -12.28 -15.38
N LYS A 2 30.68 -11.22 -14.73
CA LYS A 2 29.88 -10.07 -14.23
C LYS A 2 29.09 -9.29 -15.30
N HIS A 3 29.65 -9.16 -16.51
CA HIS A 3 28.97 -8.48 -17.62
C HIS A 3 27.82 -9.31 -18.22
N ALA A 4 27.94 -10.64 -18.22
CA ALA A 4 26.89 -11.54 -18.68
C ALA A 4 25.67 -11.50 -17.74
N THR A 5 25.91 -11.43 -16.41
CA THR A 5 24.83 -11.27 -15.44
C THR A 5 24.12 -9.92 -15.63
N LYS A 6 24.86 -8.81 -15.76
CA LYS A 6 24.26 -7.48 -16.00
C LYS A 6 23.46 -7.40 -17.31
N LEU A 7 23.97 -8.03 -18.38
CA LEU A 7 23.28 -8.08 -19.67
C LEU A 7 22.00 -8.92 -19.58
N PHE A 8 22.05 -10.03 -18.85
CA PHE A 8 20.88 -10.87 -18.58
C PHE A 8 19.83 -10.14 -17.72
N THR A 9 20.26 -9.42 -16.68
CA THR A 9 19.32 -8.62 -15.86
C THR A 9 18.67 -7.52 -16.68
N LEU A 10 19.42 -6.84 -17.54
CA LEU A 10 18.90 -5.77 -18.41
C LEU A 10 17.93 -6.33 -19.46
N LEU A 11 18.20 -7.51 -20.00
CA LEU A 11 17.33 -8.17 -20.99
C LEU A 11 16.01 -8.65 -20.35
N VAL A 12 16.07 -9.19 -19.12
CA VAL A 12 14.87 -9.56 -18.35
C VAL A 12 14.05 -8.32 -17.99
N LEU A 13 14.69 -7.21 -17.61
CA LEU A 13 14.01 -5.96 -17.26
C LEU A 13 13.36 -5.32 -18.50
N LEU A 14 14.03 -5.34 -19.64
CA LEU A 14 13.49 -4.91 -20.92
C LEU A 14 12.31 -5.78 -21.36
N MET A 15 12.40 -7.09 -21.17
CA MET A 15 11.31 -8.03 -21.46
C MET A 15 10.09 -7.78 -20.55
N LEU A 16 10.32 -7.40 -19.30
CA LEU A 16 9.24 -7.06 -18.35
C LEU A 16 8.53 -5.75 -18.73
N VAL A 17 9.25 -4.77 -19.28
CA VAL A 17 8.71 -3.49 -19.77
C VAL A 17 7.95 -3.67 -21.09
N PHE A 18 8.36 -4.63 -21.92
CA PHE A 18 7.70 -4.98 -23.18
C PHE A 18 6.64 -6.06 -23.04
N LEU A 19 6.34 -6.55 -21.82
CA LEU A 19 5.13 -7.32 -21.60
C LEU A 19 3.97 -6.41 -22.00
N PRO A 20 3.15 -6.77 -23.00
CA PRO A 20 1.99 -5.99 -23.33
C PRO A 20 1.13 -5.95 -22.06
N THR A 21 1.03 -4.77 -21.45
CA THR A 21 -0.03 -4.45 -20.49
C THR A 21 -1.32 -4.38 -21.29
N ALA A 22 -1.72 -5.51 -21.86
CA ALA A 22 -3.07 -5.68 -22.35
C ALA A 22 -3.94 -5.46 -21.13
N SER A 23 -4.70 -4.35 -21.15
CA SER A 23 -5.71 -4.03 -20.17
C SER A 23 -6.48 -5.32 -19.90
N ALA A 24 -6.36 -5.87 -18.70
CA ALA A 24 -7.08 -7.07 -18.35
C ALA A 24 -8.57 -6.75 -18.51
N ARG A 25 -9.18 -7.24 -19.59
CA ARG A 25 -10.62 -7.15 -19.78
C ARG A 25 -11.23 -8.16 -18.82
N ALA A 26 -11.46 -7.72 -17.59
CA ALA A 26 -12.29 -8.42 -16.65
C ALA A 26 -13.71 -8.42 -17.23
N MET A 27 -14.10 -9.54 -17.83
CA MET A 27 -15.50 -9.80 -18.16
C MET A 27 -16.17 -10.10 -16.82
N GLY A 28 -16.85 -9.09 -16.27
CA GLY A 28 -17.58 -9.23 -15.01
C GLY A 28 -18.76 -10.21 -15.18
N PRO A 29 -19.31 -10.74 -14.08
CA PRO A 29 -20.48 -11.61 -14.08
C PRO A 29 -21.80 -10.92 -14.50
N PHE A 30 -21.74 -9.63 -14.82
CA PHE A 30 -22.85 -8.81 -15.30
C PHE A 30 -22.84 -8.81 -16.84
N ASP A 31 -24.00 -8.69 -17.49
CA ASP A 31 -24.29 -9.02 -18.91
C ASP A 31 -23.36 -8.38 -19.98
N GLY A 32 -22.08 -8.78 -20.01
CA GLY A 32 -21.09 -8.44 -21.03
C GLY A 32 -20.63 -6.98 -21.07
N GLY A 33 -21.01 -6.14 -20.10
CA GLY A 33 -20.62 -4.72 -20.08
C GLY A 33 -19.24 -4.45 -19.48
N PRO A 34 -18.64 -3.27 -19.77
CA PRO A 34 -17.28 -2.94 -19.38
C PRO A 34 -17.14 -2.60 -17.88
N VAL A 35 -16.04 -3.03 -17.27
CA VAL A 35 -15.62 -2.61 -15.92
C VAL A 35 -14.39 -1.71 -16.03
N ILE A 36 -14.43 -0.54 -15.38
CA ILE A 36 -13.42 0.52 -15.54
C ILE A 36 -12.89 0.93 -14.17
N PHE A 37 -11.56 1.02 -14.06
CA PHE A 37 -10.86 1.40 -12.83
C PHE A 37 -10.03 2.66 -13.08
N GLY A 38 -10.27 3.73 -12.34
CA GLY A 38 -9.49 4.98 -12.37
C GLY A 38 -9.59 5.80 -13.66
N GLY A 39 -10.38 5.35 -14.64
CA GLY A 39 -10.38 5.86 -16.02
C GLY A 39 -11.59 6.72 -16.39
N SER A 40 -11.57 7.27 -17.61
CA SER A 40 -12.71 7.94 -18.21
C SER A 40 -13.41 7.04 -19.23
N TYR A 41 -14.74 7.01 -19.19
CA TYR A 41 -15.58 6.34 -20.19
C TYR A 41 -16.50 7.35 -20.85
N THR A 42 -16.48 7.39 -22.17
CA THR A 42 -17.41 8.19 -22.95
C THR A 42 -18.21 7.27 -23.86
N LEU A 43 -19.53 7.29 -23.73
CA LEU A 43 -20.43 6.70 -24.71
C LEU A 43 -20.84 7.81 -25.68
N GLU A 44 -20.27 7.77 -26.88
CA GLU A 44 -20.50 8.78 -27.92
C GLU A 44 -21.96 8.77 -28.41
N SER A 45 -22.40 9.91 -28.92
CA SER A 45 -23.73 10.11 -29.48
C SER A 45 -24.10 9.06 -30.55
N GLY A 46 -25.33 8.55 -30.50
CA GLY A 46 -25.86 7.53 -31.40
C GLY A 46 -25.37 6.11 -31.15
N ASN A 47 -24.44 5.90 -30.20
CA ASN A 47 -24.02 4.57 -29.79
C ASN A 47 -24.94 4.01 -28.70
N THR A 48 -25.08 2.68 -28.69
CA THR A 48 -25.85 1.96 -27.68
C THR A 48 -24.97 1.05 -26.85
N LEU A 49 -24.96 1.24 -25.54
CA LEU A 49 -24.37 0.30 -24.59
C LEU A 49 -25.42 -0.74 -24.20
N SER A 50 -25.18 -2.01 -24.53
CA SER A 50 -26.17 -3.08 -24.35
C SER A 50 -26.09 -3.81 -23.00
N GLY A 51 -25.05 -3.57 -22.20
CA GLY A 51 -24.83 -4.26 -20.91
C GLY A 51 -24.44 -3.29 -19.80
N ASP A 52 -24.15 -3.84 -18.63
CA ASP A 52 -23.91 -3.05 -17.41
C ASP A 52 -22.54 -2.40 -17.37
N LEU A 53 -22.48 -1.13 -16.96
CA LEU A 53 -21.22 -0.39 -16.81
C LEU A 53 -20.91 -0.24 -15.32
N VAL A 54 -19.77 -0.78 -14.89
CA VAL A 54 -19.29 -0.61 -13.52
C VAL A 54 -18.00 0.22 -13.53
N VAL A 55 -17.98 1.32 -12.80
CA VAL A 55 -16.82 2.24 -12.74
C VAL A 55 -16.38 2.45 -11.30
N PHE A 56 -15.10 2.19 -11.03
CA PHE A 56 -14.45 2.43 -9.73
C PHE A 56 -13.45 3.57 -9.87
N GLY A 57 -13.77 4.76 -9.34
CA GLY A 57 -12.88 5.91 -9.50
C GLY A 57 -12.84 6.39 -10.94
N GLY A 58 -13.46 7.52 -11.30
CA GLY A 58 -13.36 7.97 -12.69
C GLY A 58 -14.43 8.95 -13.16
N LYS A 59 -14.46 9.16 -14.47
CA LYS A 59 -15.41 10.04 -15.15
C LYS A 59 -16.20 9.29 -16.20
N VAL A 60 -17.52 9.29 -16.09
CA VAL A 60 -18.43 8.73 -17.09
C VAL A 60 -19.12 9.87 -17.82
N THR A 61 -19.16 9.83 -19.14
CA THR A 61 -19.90 10.78 -19.97
C THR A 61 -20.76 10.01 -20.96
N ILE A 62 -22.07 10.17 -20.84
CA ILE A 62 -23.04 9.59 -21.77
C ILE A 62 -23.60 10.76 -22.58
N GLU A 63 -23.22 10.84 -23.85
CA GLU A 63 -23.58 11.96 -24.72
C GLU A 63 -25.07 11.93 -25.12
N GLU A 64 -25.53 13.04 -25.69
CA GLU A 64 -26.86 13.14 -26.28
C GLU A 64 -27.08 12.06 -27.35
N ASP A 65 -28.30 11.55 -27.48
CA ASP A 65 -28.69 10.45 -28.39
C ASP A 65 -27.99 9.09 -28.13
N ALA A 66 -27.16 8.98 -27.09
CA ALA A 66 -26.65 7.70 -26.64
C ALA A 66 -27.70 6.94 -25.82
N THR A 67 -27.76 5.62 -25.97
CA THR A 67 -28.70 4.77 -25.23
C THR A 67 -27.97 3.72 -24.39
N VAL A 68 -28.26 3.65 -23.11
CA VAL A 68 -27.73 2.62 -22.20
C VAL A 68 -28.86 1.67 -21.80
N LYS A 69 -28.76 0.43 -22.24
CA LYS A 69 -29.77 -0.61 -21.99
C LYS A 69 -29.55 -1.39 -20.70
N GLY A 70 -28.35 -1.32 -20.14
CA GLY A 70 -27.99 -1.95 -18.86
C GLY A 70 -27.93 -0.94 -17.72
N SER A 71 -27.60 -1.42 -16.53
CA SER A 71 -27.45 -0.57 -15.34
C SER A 71 -26.05 0.03 -15.28
N ILE A 72 -25.94 1.26 -14.77
CA ILE A 72 -24.65 1.90 -14.52
C ILE A 72 -24.43 1.99 -13.02
N VAL A 73 -23.29 1.48 -12.54
CA VAL A 73 -22.88 1.55 -11.15
C VAL A 73 -21.56 2.28 -11.05
N ILE A 74 -21.52 3.38 -10.30
CA ILE A 74 -20.32 4.20 -10.13
C ILE A 74 -19.96 4.30 -8.66
N PHE A 75 -18.77 3.80 -8.33
CA PHE A 75 -18.16 3.91 -7.01
C PHE A 75 -17.14 5.06 -7.02
N GLY A 76 -17.43 6.12 -6.29
CA GLY A 76 -16.52 7.25 -6.07
C GLY A 76 -16.01 7.89 -7.37
N GLY A 77 -16.78 8.79 -7.97
CA GLY A 77 -16.41 9.42 -9.24
C GLY A 77 -17.45 10.42 -9.73
N ASN A 78 -17.43 10.71 -11.03
CA ASN A 78 -18.35 11.66 -11.63
C ASN A 78 -19.07 11.07 -12.85
N ILE A 79 -20.35 11.38 -13.01
CA ILE A 79 -21.12 11.08 -14.23
C ILE A 79 -21.73 12.34 -14.83
N THR A 80 -21.64 12.47 -16.15
CA THR A 80 -22.43 13.41 -16.94
C THR A 80 -23.33 12.62 -17.86
N LEU A 81 -24.64 12.79 -17.72
CA LEU A 81 -25.65 12.07 -18.48
C LEU A 81 -26.47 13.07 -19.30
N ASP A 82 -26.40 12.97 -20.62
CA ASP A 82 -27.20 13.73 -21.58
C ASP A 82 -28.09 12.84 -22.47
N GLY A 83 -27.84 11.51 -22.46
CA GLY A 83 -28.59 10.50 -23.21
C GLY A 83 -29.69 9.79 -22.42
N THR A 84 -30.12 8.63 -22.92
CA THR A 84 -31.20 7.82 -22.35
C THR A 84 -30.67 6.56 -21.67
N MET A 85 -31.12 6.29 -20.44
CA MET A 85 -30.88 5.05 -19.70
C MET A 85 -32.18 4.28 -19.51
N THR A 86 -32.21 3.02 -19.92
CA THR A 86 -33.40 2.15 -19.81
C THR A 86 -33.49 1.41 -18.47
N GLN A 87 -32.38 1.36 -17.72
CA GLN A 87 -32.28 0.68 -16.43
C GLN A 87 -31.76 1.65 -15.37
N ASP A 88 -31.25 1.11 -14.27
CA ASP A 88 -30.95 1.86 -13.06
C ASP A 88 -29.60 2.58 -13.15
N LEU A 89 -29.54 3.75 -12.51
CA LEU A 89 -28.31 4.48 -12.25
C LEU A 89 -28.00 4.45 -10.76
N VAL A 90 -26.89 3.83 -10.39
CA VAL A 90 -26.46 3.69 -9.00
C VAL A 90 -25.18 4.48 -8.76
N LEU A 91 -25.25 5.48 -7.89
CA LEU A 91 -24.16 6.38 -7.52
C LEU A 91 -23.77 6.18 -6.06
N ILE A 92 -22.60 5.57 -5.81
CA ILE A 92 -22.10 5.31 -4.46
C ILE A 92 -20.90 6.24 -4.21
N GLY A 93 -21.08 7.24 -3.35
CA GLY A 93 -20.07 8.27 -3.08
C GLY A 93 -19.68 9.08 -4.31
N ALA A 94 -20.54 9.13 -5.32
CA ALA A 94 -20.27 9.75 -6.62
C ALA A 94 -21.14 10.99 -6.86
N ALA A 95 -20.67 11.90 -7.71
CA ALA A 95 -21.37 13.12 -8.10
C ALA A 95 -21.83 13.06 -9.56
N GLY A 96 -23.13 13.17 -9.81
CA GLY A 96 -23.72 13.15 -11.14
C GLY A 96 -24.25 14.51 -11.59
N SER A 97 -24.29 14.72 -12.90
CA SER A 97 -24.98 15.83 -13.56
C SER A 97 -25.82 15.31 -14.72
N MET A 98 -27.13 15.61 -14.72
CA MET A 98 -28.04 15.32 -15.83
C MET A 98 -28.29 16.59 -16.65
N GLY A 99 -28.06 16.52 -17.95
CA GLY A 99 -28.40 17.60 -18.87
C GLY A 99 -29.87 17.59 -19.30
N GLU A 100 -30.29 18.61 -20.06
CA GLU A 100 -31.71 18.88 -20.35
C GLU A 100 -32.43 17.74 -21.11
N LYS A 101 -31.68 16.91 -21.85
CA LYS A 101 -32.23 15.79 -22.64
C LYS A 101 -32.05 14.43 -21.97
N ALA A 102 -31.48 14.41 -20.77
CA ALA A 102 -31.23 13.18 -20.03
C ALA A 102 -32.53 12.52 -19.59
N VAL A 103 -32.67 11.23 -19.87
CA VAL A 103 -33.81 10.42 -19.44
C VAL A 103 -33.31 9.16 -18.75
N ILE A 104 -33.76 8.93 -17.52
CA ILE A 104 -33.57 7.66 -16.81
C ILE A 104 -34.94 7.01 -16.68
N GLU A 105 -35.17 5.92 -17.40
CA GLU A 105 -36.42 5.16 -17.35
C GLU A 105 -36.49 4.29 -16.08
N GLY A 106 -35.34 3.82 -15.59
CA GLY A 106 -35.22 3.05 -14.35
C GLY A 106 -35.07 3.91 -13.09
N ASP A 107 -34.56 3.29 -12.03
CA ASP A 107 -34.40 3.94 -10.72
C ASP A 107 -33.07 4.70 -10.63
N LEU A 108 -33.08 5.82 -9.89
CA LEU A 108 -31.87 6.55 -9.51
C LEU A 108 -31.57 6.26 -8.03
N VAL A 109 -30.51 5.50 -7.76
CA VAL A 109 -30.07 5.19 -6.40
C VAL A 109 -28.79 5.95 -6.09
N MET A 110 -28.82 6.76 -5.04
CA MET A 110 -27.68 7.52 -4.55
C MET A 110 -27.37 7.09 -3.12
N VAL A 111 -26.12 6.69 -2.87
CA VAL A 111 -25.63 6.30 -1.54
C VAL A 111 -24.46 7.20 -1.19
N GLY A 112 -24.68 8.22 -0.34
CA GLY A 112 -23.66 9.21 0.01
C GLY A 112 -23.10 9.99 -1.19
N GLY A 113 -23.87 10.07 -2.28
CA GLY A 113 -23.55 10.80 -3.51
C GLY A 113 -24.42 12.05 -3.69
N SER A 114 -24.33 12.70 -4.84
CA SER A 114 -25.25 13.78 -5.23
C SER A 114 -25.52 13.75 -6.73
N MET A 115 -26.68 14.23 -7.16
CA MET A 115 -27.06 14.35 -8.56
C MET A 115 -27.65 15.75 -8.82
N SER A 116 -27.03 16.50 -9.74
CA SER A 116 -27.54 17.79 -10.19
C SER A 116 -28.36 17.61 -11.46
N ARG A 117 -29.61 18.08 -11.47
CA ARG A 117 -30.56 17.89 -12.57
C ARG A 117 -30.86 19.19 -13.30
N ALA A 118 -30.58 19.26 -14.60
CA ALA A 118 -30.95 20.39 -15.45
C ALA A 118 -32.46 20.46 -15.73
N GLU A 119 -32.93 21.63 -16.14
CA GLU A 119 -34.34 21.88 -16.48
C GLU A 119 -34.69 21.17 -17.81
N GLY A 120 -35.30 19.99 -17.71
CA GLY A 120 -35.65 19.14 -18.87
C GLY A 120 -35.36 17.65 -18.65
N ALA A 121 -34.42 17.34 -17.75
CA ALA A 121 -34.07 15.97 -17.39
C ALA A 121 -35.25 15.24 -16.72
N ARG A 122 -35.47 13.99 -17.12
CA ARG A 122 -36.58 13.15 -16.64
C ARG A 122 -36.04 11.89 -15.98
N ILE A 123 -36.65 11.55 -14.85
CA ILE A 123 -36.44 10.28 -14.16
C ILE A 123 -37.84 9.69 -14.03
N GLU A 124 -38.08 8.56 -14.69
CA GLU A 124 -39.38 7.89 -14.70
C GLU A 124 -39.54 6.92 -13.54
N GLY A 125 -38.44 6.35 -13.04
CA GLY A 125 -38.40 5.48 -11.86
C GLY A 125 -38.34 6.25 -10.53
N GLU A 126 -38.02 5.51 -9.47
CA GLU A 126 -37.91 6.02 -8.10
C GLU A 126 -36.53 6.64 -7.85
N ILE A 127 -36.50 7.77 -7.13
CA ILE A 127 -35.25 8.37 -6.65
C ILE A 127 -35.05 7.91 -5.20
N ARG A 128 -34.03 7.10 -4.96
CA ARG A 128 -33.63 6.62 -3.63
C ARG A 128 -32.35 7.30 -3.21
N ASP A 129 -32.44 8.16 -2.21
CA ASP A 129 -31.28 8.82 -1.61
C ASP A 129 -31.02 8.23 -0.23
N GLU A 130 -30.11 7.25 -0.16
CA GLU A 130 -29.64 6.65 1.08
C GLU A 130 -28.38 7.38 1.56
N THR A 131 -28.57 8.60 2.07
CA THR A 131 -27.55 9.37 2.78
C THR A 131 -27.29 8.85 4.20
N THR A 132 -28.21 8.07 4.74
CA THR A 132 -28.12 7.44 6.05
C THR A 132 -28.51 5.98 5.92
N ILE A 133 -27.59 5.05 6.20
CA ILE A 133 -27.96 3.66 6.45
C ILE A 133 -28.69 3.65 7.79
N GLU A 134 -30.01 3.89 7.77
CA GLU A 134 -30.86 3.68 8.93
C GLU A 134 -31.00 2.18 9.14
N ILE A 135 -30.10 1.59 9.92
CA ILE A 135 -30.28 0.22 10.40
C ILE A 135 -31.55 0.23 11.26
N PRO A 136 -32.66 -0.41 10.85
CA PRO A 136 -33.86 -0.45 11.67
C PRO A 136 -33.49 -1.23 12.92
N ALA A 137 -33.45 -0.56 14.07
CA ALA A 137 -33.25 -1.24 15.33
C ALA A 137 -34.41 -2.26 15.48
N PRO A 138 -34.12 -3.56 15.62
CA PRO A 138 -35.18 -4.54 15.81
C PRO A 138 -35.96 -4.16 17.06
N THR A 139 -37.30 -4.10 16.98
CA THR A 139 -38.14 -3.83 18.14
C THR A 139 -38.00 -5.01 19.11
N ILE A 140 -37.16 -4.84 20.12
CA ILE A 140 -36.95 -5.86 21.16
C ILE A 140 -38.22 -5.87 22.04
N PRO A 141 -38.96 -6.99 22.13
CA PRO A 141 -40.06 -7.12 23.07
C PRO A 141 -39.55 -6.87 24.50
N GLU A 142 -40.32 -6.16 25.33
CA GLU A 142 -40.00 -5.92 26.73
C GLU A 142 -39.68 -7.24 27.46
N VAL A 143 -38.41 -7.42 27.81
CA VAL A 143 -37.93 -8.60 28.52
C VAL A 143 -38.35 -8.47 29.99
N PRO A 144 -39.10 -9.42 30.58
CA PRO A 144 -39.39 -9.41 32.01
C PRO A 144 -38.09 -9.40 32.83
N GLN A 145 -38.09 -8.64 33.92
CA GLN A 145 -36.93 -8.28 34.75
C GLN A 145 -35.88 -9.40 34.90
N ILE A 146 -34.72 -9.18 34.29
CA ILE A 146 -33.55 -10.05 34.39
C ILE A 146 -32.85 -9.75 35.73
N PRO A 147 -32.52 -10.75 36.57
CA PRO A 147 -31.75 -10.55 37.79
C PRO A 147 -30.39 -9.89 37.49
N GLU A 148 -29.95 -9.03 38.41
CA GLU A 148 -28.77 -8.15 38.30
C GLU A 148 -27.51 -8.91 37.83
N VAL A 149 -27.14 -8.68 36.57
CA VAL A 149 -25.92 -9.24 35.98
C VAL A 149 -24.73 -8.41 36.50
N PRO A 150 -23.67 -9.03 37.04
CA PRO A 150 -22.47 -8.31 37.48
C PRO A 150 -21.87 -7.52 36.31
N PRO A 151 -21.29 -6.33 36.55
CA PRO A 151 -20.84 -5.44 35.48
C PRO A 151 -19.78 -6.13 34.64
N VAL A 152 -20.13 -6.45 33.40
CA VAL A 152 -19.20 -6.93 32.38
C VAL A 152 -18.31 -5.73 32.04
N PRO A 153 -16.97 -5.85 32.10
CA PRO A 153 -16.09 -4.77 31.72
C PRO A 153 -16.40 -4.34 30.29
N GLU A 154 -16.67 -3.05 30.14
CA GLU A 154 -16.98 -2.40 28.87
C GLU A 154 -15.81 -2.65 27.90
N VAL A 155 -16.01 -3.56 26.95
CA VAL A 155 -15.09 -3.73 25.84
C VAL A 155 -15.22 -2.46 25.01
N THR A 156 -14.25 -1.56 25.15
CA THR A 156 -14.13 -0.35 24.32
C THR A 156 -14.19 -0.78 22.87
N GLN A 157 -15.33 -0.57 22.22
CA GLN A 157 -15.45 -0.78 20.80
C GLN A 157 -14.46 0.17 20.12
N PRO A 158 -13.60 -0.33 19.21
CA PRO A 158 -12.71 0.56 18.47
C PRO A 158 -13.61 1.46 17.62
N ASP A 159 -13.75 2.71 18.03
CA ASP A 159 -14.43 3.75 17.28
C ASP A 159 -13.62 4.02 16.01
N ILE A 160 -13.97 3.33 14.92
CA ILE A 160 -13.38 3.56 13.60
C ILE A 160 -14.05 4.83 13.03
N SER A 161 -13.73 5.97 13.65
CA SER A 161 -14.03 7.28 13.10
C SER A 161 -13.12 7.49 11.89
N ILE A 162 -13.70 7.33 10.70
CA ILE A 162 -13.08 7.65 9.41
C ILE A 162 -12.91 9.17 9.27
N ASN A 163 -11.99 9.73 10.04
CA ASN A 163 -11.49 11.08 9.87
C ASN A 163 -10.25 11.00 8.96
N PRO A 164 -10.40 11.14 7.62
CA PRO A 164 -9.29 11.03 6.67
C PRO A 164 -8.19 12.07 6.95
N LEU A 165 -8.59 13.23 7.49
CA LEU A 165 -7.65 14.27 7.90
C LEU A 165 -6.84 13.83 9.14
N GLY A 166 -7.50 13.25 10.15
CA GLY A 166 -6.85 12.80 11.39
C GLY A 166 -5.92 11.61 11.18
N SER A 167 -6.34 10.63 10.37
CA SER A 167 -5.49 9.51 9.96
C SER A 167 -4.28 9.97 9.14
N ALA A 168 -4.45 10.92 8.20
CA ALA A 168 -3.33 11.50 7.46
C ALA A 168 -2.33 12.23 8.36
N PHE A 169 -2.80 13.02 9.35
CA PHE A 169 -1.92 13.66 10.34
C PHE A 169 -1.20 12.63 11.24
N GLY A 170 -1.87 11.54 11.60
CA GLY A 170 -1.27 10.43 12.35
C GLY A 170 -0.14 9.75 11.57
N VAL A 171 -0.40 9.40 10.31
CA VAL A 171 0.59 8.78 9.40
C VAL A 171 1.77 9.71 9.14
N LEU A 172 1.52 10.99 8.87
CA LEU A 172 2.58 12.00 8.71
C LEU A 172 3.42 12.13 9.98
N GLY A 173 2.78 12.20 11.15
CA GLY A 173 3.48 12.28 12.44
C GLY A 173 4.35 11.05 12.71
N GLN A 174 3.82 9.85 12.45
CA GLN A 174 4.56 8.60 12.58
C GLN A 174 5.73 8.52 11.60
N ALA A 175 5.54 8.91 10.34
CA ALA A 175 6.60 8.93 9.34
C ALA A 175 7.73 9.91 9.72
N VAL A 176 7.39 11.09 10.24
CA VAL A 176 8.38 12.07 10.76
C VAL A 176 9.14 11.51 11.95
N LEU A 177 8.46 10.83 12.88
CA LEU A 177 9.08 10.23 14.05
C LEU A 177 10.04 9.10 13.68
N ILE A 178 9.65 8.23 12.74
CA ILE A 178 10.51 7.18 12.19
C ILE A 178 11.70 7.77 11.45
N ALA A 179 11.50 8.83 10.64
CA ALA A 179 12.58 9.51 9.93
C ALA A 179 13.57 10.18 10.89
N ALA A 180 13.08 10.79 11.98
CA ALA A 180 13.92 11.38 13.02
C ALA A 180 14.73 10.29 13.76
N LEU A 181 14.10 9.17 14.08
CA LEU A 181 14.76 8.01 14.68
C LEU A 181 15.84 7.43 13.75
N ALA A 182 15.52 7.32 12.46
CA ALA A 182 16.45 6.87 11.42
C ALA A 182 17.66 7.80 11.31
N MET A 183 17.43 9.11 11.34
CA MET A 183 18.50 10.11 11.31
C MET A 183 19.41 9.99 12.55
N LEU A 184 18.84 9.78 13.72
CA LEU A 184 19.59 9.61 14.97
C LEU A 184 20.41 8.30 14.97
N LEU A 185 19.79 7.18 14.57
CA LEU A 185 20.48 5.88 14.45
C LEU A 185 21.58 5.94 13.39
N SER A 186 21.36 6.68 12.31
CA SER A 186 22.36 6.85 11.26
C SER A 186 23.62 7.53 11.79
N LEU A 187 23.50 8.43 12.78
CA LEU A 187 24.64 9.13 13.37
C LEU A 187 25.56 8.19 14.16
N PHE A 188 25.01 7.17 14.82
CA PHE A 188 25.75 6.23 15.66
C PHE A 188 26.30 5.00 14.90
N MET A 189 25.64 4.52 13.84
CA MET A 189 25.90 3.20 13.24
C MET A 189 26.07 3.18 11.69
N ARG A 190 26.60 4.26 11.09
CA ARG A 190 26.88 4.39 9.63
C ARG A 190 27.51 3.16 8.95
N PRO A 191 28.66 2.63 9.42
CA PRO A 191 29.35 1.56 8.69
C PRO A 191 28.60 0.22 8.72
N GLN A 192 27.59 0.08 9.59
CA GLN A 192 26.78 -1.14 9.69
C GLN A 192 25.59 -1.10 8.73
N MET A 193 24.98 0.07 8.53
CA MET A 193 23.87 0.25 7.60
C MET A 193 24.31 0.08 6.13
N GLU A 194 25.48 0.59 5.76
CA GLU A 194 26.04 0.40 4.42
C GLU A 194 26.23 -1.08 4.08
N ARG A 195 26.64 -1.90 5.06
CA ARG A 195 26.81 -3.35 4.86
C ARG A 195 25.48 -4.07 4.66
N VAL A 196 24.43 -3.64 5.35
CA VAL A 196 23.08 -4.19 5.21
C VAL A 196 22.48 -3.80 3.85
N ALA A 197 22.60 -2.52 3.46
CA ALA A 197 22.14 -2.01 2.17
C ALA A 197 22.83 -2.71 0.98
N ASP A 198 24.16 -2.86 1.04
CA ASP A 198 24.95 -3.47 -0.01
C ASP A 198 24.64 -4.99 -0.17
N THR A 199 24.29 -5.66 0.92
CA THR A 199 23.80 -7.06 0.90
C THR A 199 22.41 -7.15 0.26
N LEU A 200 21.53 -6.20 0.56
CA LEU A 200 20.16 -6.16 0.03
C LEU A 200 20.13 -5.93 -1.49
N VAL A 201 20.96 -5.00 -1.98
CA VAL A 201 21.05 -4.65 -3.41
C VAL A 201 21.66 -5.79 -4.23
N ARG A 202 22.59 -6.55 -3.65
CA ARG A 202 23.28 -7.64 -4.37
C ARG A 202 22.45 -8.91 -4.48
N GLN A 203 21.59 -9.22 -3.50
CA GLN A 203 20.81 -10.47 -3.47
C GLN A 203 19.39 -10.29 -2.89
N PRO A 204 18.50 -9.52 -3.54
CA PRO A 204 17.18 -9.22 -3.01
C PRO A 204 16.29 -10.46 -2.88
N LEU A 205 16.37 -11.42 -3.81
CA LEU A 205 15.60 -12.67 -3.75
C LEU A 205 16.00 -13.57 -2.58
N VAL A 206 17.31 -13.64 -2.29
CA VAL A 206 17.84 -14.47 -1.20
C VAL A 206 17.53 -13.81 0.15
N ALA A 207 17.66 -12.49 0.25
CA ALA A 207 17.26 -11.72 1.42
C ALA A 207 15.75 -11.84 1.69
N GLY A 208 14.92 -11.73 0.66
CA GLY A 208 13.48 -11.95 0.78
C GLY A 208 13.13 -13.38 1.23
N GLY A 209 13.77 -14.39 0.66
CA GLY A 209 13.56 -15.80 1.03
C GLY A 209 13.96 -16.10 2.47
N VAL A 210 15.14 -15.63 2.92
CA VAL A 210 15.59 -15.79 4.31
C VAL A 210 14.71 -14.99 5.27
N GLY A 211 14.24 -13.81 4.85
CA GLY A 211 13.29 -12.99 5.56
C GLY A 211 11.97 -13.70 5.81
N LEU A 212 11.37 -14.25 4.74
CA LEU A 212 10.13 -15.03 4.82
C LEU A 212 10.31 -16.25 5.72
N LEU A 213 11.43 -16.95 5.59
CA LEU A 213 11.75 -18.11 6.43
C LEU A 213 11.90 -17.69 7.91
N THR A 214 12.50 -16.53 8.17
CA THR A 214 12.59 -15.97 9.53
C THR A 214 11.22 -15.60 10.09
N VAL A 215 10.31 -15.05 9.29
CA VAL A 215 8.94 -14.72 9.71
C VAL A 215 8.14 -15.97 10.10
N PHE A 216 8.31 -17.08 9.39
CA PHE A 216 7.65 -18.35 9.74
C PHE A 216 8.33 -19.10 10.89
N VAL A 217 9.66 -19.08 10.95
CA VAL A 217 10.43 -19.80 11.99
C VAL A 217 10.42 -19.05 13.32
N SER A 218 10.40 -17.72 13.31
CA SER A 218 10.36 -16.87 14.52
C SER A 218 9.22 -17.23 15.50
N PRO A 219 7.94 -17.29 15.09
CA PRO A 219 6.86 -17.66 16.00
C PRO A 219 6.98 -19.10 16.51
N LEU A 220 7.55 -20.00 15.70
CA LEU A 220 7.79 -21.38 16.13
C LEU A 220 8.87 -21.43 17.22
N VAL A 221 9.97 -20.69 17.06
CA VAL A 221 11.03 -20.55 18.08
C VAL A 221 10.50 -19.85 19.33
N ALA A 222 9.69 -18.81 19.17
CA ALA A 222 9.04 -18.11 20.28
C ALA A 222 8.09 -19.05 21.04
N LEU A 223 7.31 -19.89 20.35
CA LEU A 223 6.47 -20.91 20.96
C LEU A 223 7.32 -21.90 21.77
N PHE A 224 8.41 -22.42 21.19
CA PHE A 224 9.35 -23.30 21.92
C PHE A 224 9.93 -22.60 23.16
N MET A 225 10.32 -21.33 23.05
CA MET A 225 10.81 -20.52 24.18
C MET A 225 9.77 -20.34 25.28
N VAL A 226 8.49 -20.12 24.92
CA VAL A 226 7.38 -19.97 25.88
C VAL A 226 7.10 -21.30 26.59
N VAL A 227 7.16 -22.43 25.88
CA VAL A 227 6.99 -23.77 26.46
C VAL A 227 8.11 -24.10 27.44
N THR A 228 9.35 -23.69 27.16
CA THR A 228 10.43 -23.69 28.14
C THR A 228 10.28 -22.48 29.08
N ILE A 229 9.38 -22.56 30.07
CA ILE A 229 9.01 -21.51 31.05
C ILE A 229 10.17 -20.62 31.55
N ILE A 230 11.40 -21.14 31.61
CA ILE A 230 12.63 -20.43 32.02
C ILE A 230 13.08 -19.35 31.01
N LEU A 231 12.71 -19.47 29.74
CA LEU A 231 13.18 -18.64 28.62
C LEU A 231 12.16 -17.60 28.15
N ILE A 232 11.06 -17.42 28.90
CA ILE A 232 10.05 -16.39 28.62
C ILE A 232 10.62 -14.97 28.71
N LEU A 233 11.64 -14.76 29.57
CA LEU A 233 12.34 -13.48 29.67
C LEU A 233 13.18 -13.18 28.41
N ALA A 234 13.54 -14.20 27.62
CA ALA A 234 14.28 -14.00 26.37
C ALA A 234 13.38 -13.68 25.16
N VAL A 235 12.07 -13.94 25.25
CA VAL A 235 11.09 -13.59 24.21
C VAL A 235 11.05 -12.08 23.93
N PRO A 236 10.97 -11.16 24.92
CA PRO A 236 11.01 -9.73 24.64
C PRO A 236 12.35 -9.28 24.03
N PHE A 237 13.48 -9.92 24.39
CA PHE A 237 14.76 -9.63 23.75
C PHE A 237 14.82 -10.08 22.29
N LEU A 238 14.24 -11.26 21.97
CA LEU A 238 14.09 -11.73 20.59
C LEU A 238 13.21 -10.78 19.77
N ALA A 239 12.06 -10.38 20.32
CA ALA A 239 11.13 -9.45 19.68
C ALA A 239 11.77 -8.07 19.45
N LEU A 240 12.50 -7.55 20.44
CA LEU A 240 13.25 -6.30 20.32
C LEU A 240 14.34 -6.41 19.24
N GLY A 241 15.06 -7.52 19.17
CA GLY A 241 16.06 -7.77 18.13
C GLY A 241 15.45 -7.80 16.73
N LEU A 242 14.31 -8.47 16.56
CA LEU A 242 13.55 -8.50 15.31
C LEU A 242 13.02 -7.11 14.92
N PHE A 243 12.51 -6.35 15.88
CA PHE A 243 12.03 -4.99 15.64
C PHE A 243 13.15 -4.06 15.19
N LEU A 244 14.31 -4.11 15.88
CA LEU A 244 15.49 -3.36 15.48
C LEU A 244 15.98 -3.79 14.10
N ALA A 245 16.04 -5.10 13.82
CA ALA A 245 16.42 -5.60 12.50
C ALA A 245 15.48 -5.13 11.39
N TRP A 246 14.18 -5.15 11.63
CA TRP A 246 13.18 -4.62 10.71
C TRP A 246 13.40 -3.13 10.45
N LEU A 247 13.56 -2.34 11.52
CA LEU A 247 13.78 -0.90 11.44
C LEU A 247 15.09 -0.56 10.70
N PHE A 248 16.18 -1.26 11.00
CA PHE A 248 17.46 -1.10 10.30
C PHE A 248 17.38 -1.49 8.82
N GLY A 249 16.68 -2.57 8.49
CA GLY A 249 16.49 -2.98 7.09
C GLY A 249 15.67 -1.97 6.31
N LEU A 250 14.63 -1.40 6.92
CA LEU A 250 13.77 -0.40 6.27
C LEU A 250 14.53 0.91 6.01
N ILE A 251 15.33 1.37 6.97
CA ILE A 251 16.19 2.55 6.81
C ILE A 251 17.25 2.32 5.73
N ALA A 252 17.83 1.13 5.65
CA ALA A 252 18.81 0.79 4.62
C ALA A 252 18.21 0.86 3.20
N ILE A 253 16.95 0.41 3.03
CA ILE A 253 16.23 0.57 1.76
C ILE A 253 15.95 2.05 1.49
N GLY A 254 15.51 2.78 2.53
CA GLY A 254 15.27 4.22 2.45
C GLY A 254 16.49 5.00 2.00
N PHE A 255 17.70 4.66 2.47
CA PHE A 255 18.93 5.31 2.05
C PHE A 255 19.23 5.15 0.56
N GLU A 256 19.10 3.94 0.00
CA GLU A 256 19.29 3.69 -1.44
C GLU A 256 18.25 4.45 -2.29
N VAL A 257 16.98 4.46 -1.85
CA VAL A 257 15.92 5.22 -2.51
C VAL A 257 16.21 6.72 -2.47
N GLY A 258 16.67 7.22 -1.33
CA GLY A 258 17.10 8.60 -1.14
C GLY A 258 18.27 8.97 -2.06
N GLU A 259 19.32 8.14 -2.11
CA GLU A 259 20.50 8.41 -2.94
C GLU A 259 20.16 8.45 -4.44
N ARG A 260 19.29 7.56 -4.90
CA ARG A 260 18.80 7.57 -6.29
C ARG A 260 18.01 8.83 -6.63
N PHE A 261 17.24 9.36 -5.69
CA PHE A 261 16.46 10.58 -5.84
C PHE A 261 17.35 11.83 -5.79
N THR A 262 18.26 11.90 -4.82
CA THR A 262 19.24 12.99 -4.68
C THR A 262 20.13 13.09 -5.94
N ARG A 263 20.54 11.94 -6.49
CA ARG A 263 21.32 11.86 -7.73
C ARG A 263 20.53 12.25 -8.98
N SER A 264 19.22 12.00 -9.03
CA SER A 264 18.39 12.41 -10.17
C SER A 264 18.13 13.91 -10.21
N ILE A 265 18.16 14.58 -9.05
CA ILE A 265 18.01 16.03 -8.91
C ILE A 265 19.36 16.76 -8.99
N GLY A 266 20.47 16.04 -8.92
CA GLY A 266 21.82 16.59 -9.07
C GLY A 266 22.27 17.46 -7.90
N GLN A 267 21.70 17.24 -6.71
CA GLN A 267 21.98 18.04 -5.52
C GLN A 267 22.59 17.15 -4.44
N ASP A 268 23.82 17.41 -3.98
CA ASP A 268 24.48 16.57 -2.97
C ASP A 268 23.99 16.92 -1.56
N TRP A 269 23.04 16.12 -1.04
CA TRP A 269 22.51 16.27 0.31
C TRP A 269 23.40 15.53 1.32
N SER A 270 23.38 15.94 2.58
CA SER A 270 24.11 15.22 3.64
C SER A 270 23.58 13.78 3.79
N PRO A 271 24.43 12.79 4.13
CA PRO A 271 24.03 11.38 4.21
C PRO A 271 22.87 11.12 5.18
N THR A 272 22.79 11.91 6.26
CA THR A 272 21.71 11.88 7.25
C THR A 272 20.39 12.37 6.67
N LEU A 273 20.41 13.43 5.85
CA LEU A 273 19.21 13.98 5.23
C LEU A 273 18.69 13.08 4.11
N THR A 274 19.60 12.45 3.38
CA THR A 274 19.28 11.46 2.32
C THR A 274 18.62 10.21 2.91
N ALA A 275 19.15 9.68 4.01
CA ALA A 275 18.56 8.54 4.72
C ALA A 275 17.16 8.87 5.26
N GLY A 276 16.99 10.04 5.89
CA GLY A 276 15.72 10.49 6.46
C GLY A 276 14.66 10.71 5.38
N PHE A 277 14.99 11.45 4.32
CA PHE A 277 14.07 11.75 3.22
C PHE A 277 13.67 10.48 2.43
N GLY A 278 14.64 9.62 2.12
CA GLY A 278 14.36 8.37 1.41
C GLY A 278 13.53 7.38 2.23
N THR A 279 13.76 7.30 3.55
CA THR A 279 12.91 6.50 4.45
C THR A 279 11.50 7.08 4.56
N PHE A 280 11.36 8.40 4.66
CA PHE A 280 10.07 9.09 4.67
C PHE A 280 9.27 8.83 3.38
N LEU A 281 9.91 8.97 2.21
CA LEU A 281 9.29 8.71 0.92
C LEU A 281 8.83 7.24 0.81
N LEU A 282 9.67 6.31 1.26
CA LEU A 282 9.37 4.88 1.24
C LEU A 282 8.15 4.56 2.10
N VAL A 283 8.11 5.05 3.34
CA VAL A 283 6.96 4.85 4.25
C VAL A 283 5.70 5.48 3.67
N LEU A 284 5.80 6.68 3.11
CA LEU A 284 4.65 7.35 2.47
C LEU A 284 4.10 6.53 1.30
N ILE A 285 4.95 5.97 0.45
CA ILE A 285 4.53 5.09 -0.64
C ILE A 285 3.92 3.78 -0.09
N ALA A 286 4.56 3.17 0.91
CA ALA A 286 4.09 1.92 1.49
C ALA A 286 2.70 2.07 2.14
N GLU A 287 2.48 3.16 2.88
CA GLU A 287 1.19 3.43 3.53
C GLU A 287 0.15 4.00 2.56
N GLY A 288 0.57 4.76 1.54
CA GLY A 288 -0.31 5.22 0.47
C GLY A 288 -0.93 4.07 -0.34
N VAL A 289 -0.17 2.98 -0.56
CA VAL A 289 -0.68 1.75 -1.19
C VAL A 289 -1.56 0.94 -0.22
N GLY A 290 -1.41 1.15 1.09
CA GLY A 290 -2.24 0.58 2.15
C GLY A 290 -3.73 0.93 2.06
N LEU A 291 -4.08 1.99 1.31
CA LEU A 291 -5.46 2.44 1.09
C LEU A 291 -6.30 1.44 0.26
N VAL A 292 -5.68 0.46 -0.40
CA VAL A 292 -6.38 -0.59 -1.16
C VAL A 292 -6.68 -1.79 -0.23
N PRO A 293 -7.94 -2.02 0.17
CA PRO A 293 -8.31 -2.95 1.25
C PRO A 293 -7.94 -4.43 1.02
N CYS A 294 -7.53 -4.83 -0.19
CA CYS A 294 -7.13 -6.22 -0.48
C CYS A 294 -5.62 -6.41 -0.72
N VAL A 295 -4.90 -5.37 -1.13
CA VAL A 295 -3.47 -5.44 -1.50
C VAL A 295 -2.59 -4.71 -0.51
N GLY A 296 -3.17 -3.83 0.31
CA GLY A 296 -2.47 -2.95 1.24
C GLY A 296 -1.60 -3.67 2.29
N TRP A 297 -1.90 -4.93 2.63
CA TRP A 297 -1.08 -5.71 3.57
C TRP A 297 0.13 -6.37 2.91
N THR A 298 0.10 -6.60 1.59
CA THR A 298 1.11 -7.40 0.90
C THR A 298 2.43 -6.64 0.75
N VAL A 299 2.36 -5.35 0.42
CA VAL A 299 3.54 -4.48 0.26
C VAL A 299 4.31 -4.33 1.58
N PRO A 300 3.72 -3.88 2.70
CA PRO A 300 4.44 -3.75 3.97
C PRO A 300 4.91 -5.11 4.50
N PHE A 301 4.18 -6.20 4.24
CA PHE A 301 4.60 -7.55 4.63
C PHE A 301 5.88 -7.98 3.89
N LEU A 302 5.93 -7.83 2.56
CA LEU A 302 7.11 -8.15 1.76
C LEU A 302 8.30 -7.24 2.11
N LEU A 303 8.02 -5.96 2.38
CA LEU A 303 9.04 -4.98 2.78
C LEU A 303 9.61 -5.30 4.17
N GLY A 304 8.76 -5.72 5.11
CA GLY A 304 9.17 -6.19 6.42
C GLY A 304 10.00 -7.47 6.35
N ALA A 305 9.53 -8.45 5.58
CA ALA A 305 10.24 -9.72 5.41
C ALA A 305 11.63 -9.50 4.80
N THR A 306 11.73 -8.75 3.70
CA THR A 306 13.02 -8.43 3.06
C THR A 306 13.97 -7.68 3.98
N SER A 307 13.46 -6.72 4.77
CA SER A 307 14.24 -5.96 5.76
C SER A 307 14.86 -6.86 6.83
N VAL A 308 14.08 -7.76 7.42
CA VAL A 308 14.57 -8.70 8.45
C VAL A 308 15.58 -9.67 7.85
N GLY A 309 15.30 -10.21 6.66
CA GLY A 309 16.19 -11.15 5.97
C GLY A 309 17.56 -10.55 5.63
N ALA A 310 17.59 -9.26 5.29
CA ALA A 310 18.83 -8.51 5.03
C ALA A 310 19.76 -8.48 6.24
N VAL A 311 19.20 -8.17 7.40
CA VAL A 311 19.96 -8.06 8.65
C VAL A 311 20.47 -9.43 9.08
N VAL A 312 19.64 -10.47 9.00
CA VAL A 312 20.05 -11.84 9.29
C VAL A 312 21.19 -12.30 8.38
N LEU A 313 21.09 -12.06 7.07
CA LEU A 313 22.17 -12.39 6.13
C LEU A 313 23.45 -11.61 6.41
N THR A 314 23.35 -10.33 6.78
CA THR A 314 24.51 -9.49 7.09
C THR A 314 25.23 -9.99 8.36
N ILE A 315 24.49 -10.44 9.37
CA ILE A 315 25.06 -11.04 10.58
C ILE A 315 25.70 -12.40 10.25
N LEU A 316 25.08 -13.22 9.41
CA LEU A 316 25.61 -14.52 8.99
C LEU A 316 26.87 -14.38 8.13
N ASP A 317 26.93 -13.41 7.22
CA ASP A 317 28.13 -13.14 6.40
C ASP A 317 29.27 -12.57 7.27
N SER A 318 28.94 -11.72 8.25
CA SER A 318 29.90 -11.20 9.22
C SER A 318 30.54 -12.30 10.09
N ARG A 319 29.83 -13.42 10.34
CA ARG A 319 30.38 -14.60 11.02
C ARG A 319 31.23 -15.48 10.11
N LYS A 320 31.03 -15.43 8.79
CA LYS A 320 31.77 -16.23 7.79
C LYS A 320 33.04 -15.57 7.31
N ARG A 321 33.22 -14.26 7.49
CA ARG A 321 34.52 -13.61 7.28
C ARG A 321 35.38 -13.83 8.53
N PRO A 322 36.32 -14.79 8.56
CA PRO A 322 37.39 -14.71 9.54
C PRO A 322 38.06 -13.36 9.33
N ILE A 323 38.32 -12.66 10.44
CA ILE A 323 39.17 -11.48 10.49
C ILE A 323 40.44 -11.86 9.73
N VAL A 324 40.58 -11.39 8.48
CA VAL A 324 41.88 -11.39 7.83
C VAL A 324 42.69 -10.47 8.71
N ALA A 325 43.58 -11.07 9.49
CA ALA A 325 44.56 -10.37 10.29
C ALA A 325 45.12 -9.23 9.43
N ALA A 326 45.15 -8.02 10.01
CA ALA A 326 45.86 -6.90 9.42
C ALA A 326 47.21 -7.41 8.89
N PRO A 327 47.62 -7.05 7.66
CA PRO A 327 48.95 -7.41 7.20
C PRO A 327 49.91 -6.90 8.27
N ALA A 328 50.68 -7.82 8.86
CA ALA A 328 51.75 -7.50 9.78
C ALA A 328 52.54 -6.36 9.16
N SER A 329 52.76 -5.28 9.92
CA SER A 329 53.58 -4.16 9.46
C SER A 329 54.88 -4.74 8.94
N SER A 330 55.20 -4.45 7.69
CA SER A 330 56.48 -4.79 7.07
C SER A 330 57.60 -4.29 7.98
N LEU A 331 58.24 -5.20 8.71
CA LEU A 331 59.53 -5.02 9.36
C LEU A 331 60.63 -5.02 8.28
N ASP A 332 60.59 -4.05 7.38
CA ASP A 332 61.66 -3.78 6.42
C ASP A 332 61.71 -2.27 6.15
N GLU A 333 62.09 -1.52 7.18
CA GLU A 333 62.66 -0.19 7.00
C GLU A 333 64.18 -0.34 7.04
N PRO A 334 64.91 -0.15 5.92
CA PRO A 334 66.36 -0.24 5.93
C PRO A 334 66.92 0.97 6.69
N LEU A 335 67.76 0.70 7.69
CA LEU A 335 68.53 1.71 8.43
C LEU A 335 69.29 2.62 7.44
N PRO A 336 69.29 3.95 7.64
CA PRO A 336 70.10 4.86 6.85
C PRO A 336 71.59 4.64 7.17
N PRO A 337 72.50 4.63 6.17
CA PRO A 337 73.91 4.52 6.47
C PRO A 337 74.39 5.75 7.25
N ALA A 338 75.01 5.48 8.40
CA ALA A 338 75.78 6.45 9.14
C ALA A 338 77.09 6.73 8.41
N SER A 339 77.41 8.03 8.29
CA SER A 339 78.68 8.65 7.83
C SER A 339 79.13 8.40 6.39
#